data_AF-A0A1F9BNM2-F1
#
_entry.id   AF-A0A1F9BNM2-F1
#
_cell.length_a   1.000
_cell.length_b   1.000
_cell.length_c   1.000
_cell.angle_alpha   90.00
_cell.angle_beta   90.00
_cell.angle_gamma   90.00
#
_symmetry.space_group_name_H-M   'P 1'
#
loop_
_entity.id
_entity.type
_entity.pdbx_description
1 polymer ?
#
loop_
_entity_poly.entity_id
_entity_poly.type
_entity_poly.pdbx_seq_one_letter_code
_entity_poly.pdbx_strand_id
1 'polypeptide(L)'
;MLLGLTTVALAADKPGFLWNGSHWSQVSAEGKAGYIFGIGNLADFEMAAAKGKSVCVSRAFAEELKTKTVAQVTEAVDKFYQENPDKLQTSVIEVILRRCTKVCPPETKSGVKK
;
A
#
# COMPACT_ATOMS: atom_id res chain seq x y z
N MET A 1 -36.62 -24.43 -7.66
CA MET A 1 -35.28 -23.80 -7.66
C MET A 1 -35.47 -22.32 -7.40
N LEU A 2 -35.13 -21.82 -6.21
CA LEU A 2 -35.05 -20.39 -5.97
C LEU A 2 -33.67 -19.90 -6.41
N LEU A 3 -33.63 -19.00 -7.40
CA LEU A 3 -32.46 -18.20 -7.74
C LEU A 3 -32.26 -17.16 -6.63
N GLY A 4 -31.24 -17.39 -5.79
CA GLY A 4 -30.79 -16.39 -4.83
C GLY A 4 -30.04 -15.28 -5.57
N LEU A 5 -30.62 -14.09 -5.62
CA LEU A 5 -29.93 -12.88 -6.07
C LEU A 5 -28.86 -12.53 -5.04
N THR A 6 -27.61 -12.85 -5.32
CA THR A 6 -26.47 -12.30 -4.59
C THR A 6 -26.31 -10.84 -4.99
N THR A 7 -26.83 -9.94 -4.17
CA THR A 7 -26.52 -8.51 -4.29
C THR A 7 -25.03 -8.31 -4.01
N VAL A 8 -24.24 -8.14 -5.08
CA VAL A 8 -22.89 -7.60 -4.98
C VAL A 8 -23.04 -6.12 -4.62
N ALA A 9 -22.81 -5.78 -3.36
CA ALA A 9 -22.75 -4.39 -2.92
C ALA A 9 -21.52 -3.73 -3.58
N LEU A 10 -21.75 -3.05 -4.71
CA LEU A 10 -20.76 -2.15 -5.30
C LEU A 10 -20.45 -1.04 -4.30
N ALA A 11 -19.18 -0.63 -4.26
CA ALA A 11 -18.57 0.27 -3.28
C ALA A 11 -19.10 1.73 -3.31
N ALA A 12 -20.41 1.93 -3.19
CA ALA A 12 -21.07 3.20 -3.48
C ALA A 12 -20.99 4.26 -2.37
N ASP A 13 -20.66 3.93 -1.12
CA ASP A 13 -20.73 4.89 0.00
C ASP A 13 -19.53 4.86 0.98
N LYS A 14 -18.30 4.61 0.51
CA LYS A 14 -17.12 4.64 1.40
C LYS A 14 -16.35 5.98 1.28
N PRO A 15 -16.38 6.87 2.29
CA PRO A 15 -15.52 8.04 2.31
C PRO A 15 -14.05 7.64 2.52
N GLY A 16 -13.15 8.21 1.70
CA GLY A 16 -11.70 7.96 1.71
C GLY A 16 -11.26 6.83 0.76
N PHE A 17 -10.71 7.20 -0.40
CA PHE A 17 -10.35 6.25 -1.48
C PHE A 17 -9.07 5.42 -1.21
N LEU A 18 -8.28 5.81 -0.20
CA LEU A 18 -7.00 5.16 0.10
C LEU A 18 -7.18 4.04 1.10
N TRP A 19 -6.69 2.85 0.73
CA TRP A 19 -6.63 1.73 1.65
C TRP A 19 -5.73 2.05 2.83
N ASN A 20 -6.20 1.71 4.02
CA ASN A 20 -5.51 1.84 5.30
C ASN A 20 -5.49 0.47 6.00
N GLY A 21 -5.05 0.40 7.26
CA GLY A 21 -4.98 -0.85 8.01
C GLY A 21 -6.32 -1.59 8.16
N SER A 22 -7.43 -0.84 8.24
CA SER A 22 -8.78 -1.43 8.32
C SER A 22 -9.16 -2.14 7.00
N HIS A 23 -8.86 -1.52 5.86
CA HIS A 23 -9.09 -2.16 4.55
C HIS A 23 -8.14 -3.35 4.34
N TRP A 24 -6.87 -3.17 4.69
CA TRP A 24 -5.82 -4.17 4.50
C TRP A 24 -6.05 -5.45 5.31
N SER A 25 -6.63 -5.35 6.50
CA SER A 25 -6.95 -6.52 7.33
C SER A 25 -8.15 -7.33 6.85
N GLN A 26 -9.01 -6.75 6.00
CA GLN A 26 -10.25 -7.37 5.51
C GLN A 26 -10.12 -7.96 4.11
N VAL A 27 -9.09 -7.58 3.36
CA VAL A 27 -8.88 -8.03 1.98
C VAL A 27 -8.19 -9.40 1.93
N SER A 28 -8.54 -10.20 0.92
CA SER A 28 -7.88 -11.48 0.62
C SER A 28 -6.39 -11.29 0.25
N ALA A 29 -5.62 -12.38 0.32
CA ALA A 29 -4.22 -12.37 -0.13
C ALA A 29 -4.10 -11.95 -1.61
N GLU A 30 -5.02 -12.39 -2.46
CA GLU A 30 -5.09 -12.00 -3.87
C GLU A 30 -5.37 -10.50 -4.04
N GLY A 31 -6.25 -9.92 -3.21
CA GLY A 31 -6.53 -8.48 -3.25
C GLY A 31 -5.34 -7.64 -2.78
N LYS A 32 -4.58 -8.12 -1.77
CA LYS A 32 -3.31 -7.51 -1.37
C LYS A 32 -2.28 -7.55 -2.50
N ALA A 33 -2.16 -8.69 -3.17
CA ALA A 33 -1.29 -8.85 -4.34
C ALA A 33 -1.68 -7.90 -5.48
N GLY A 34 -2.98 -7.83 -5.81
CA GLY A 34 -3.52 -6.90 -6.82
C GLY A 34 -3.22 -5.44 -6.50
N TYR A 35 -3.35 -5.02 -5.24
CA TYR A 35 -2.98 -3.68 -4.79
C TYR A 35 -1.49 -3.40 -5.04
N ILE A 36 -0.61 -4.32 -4.64
CA ILE A 36 0.85 -4.20 -4.80
C ILE A 36 1.25 -4.14 -6.28
N PHE A 37 0.66 -4.99 -7.13
CA PHE A 37 0.87 -4.92 -8.57
C PHE A 37 0.37 -3.60 -9.15
N GLY A 38 -0.79 -3.11 -8.72
CA GLY A 38 -1.36 -1.84 -9.18
C GLY A 38 -0.44 -0.65 -8.92
N ILE A 39 0.09 -0.52 -7.70
CA ILE A 39 1.03 0.57 -7.37
C ILE A 39 2.36 0.42 -8.11
N GLY A 40 2.85 -0.82 -8.30
CA GLY A 40 4.07 -1.08 -9.06
C GLY A 40 3.92 -0.67 -10.53
N ASN A 41 2.78 -0.99 -11.14
CA ASN A 41 2.46 -0.61 -12.52
C ASN A 41 2.33 0.91 -12.69
N LEU A 42 1.70 1.61 -11.74
CA LEU A 42 1.63 3.07 -11.76
C LEU A 42 3.04 3.68 -11.69
N ALA A 43 3.87 3.17 -10.78
CA ALA A 43 5.24 3.66 -10.61
C ALA A 43 6.09 3.45 -11.87
N ASP A 44 5.96 2.30 -12.53
CA ASP A 44 6.64 1.97 -13.79
C ASP A 44 6.18 2.89 -14.93
N PHE A 45 4.87 3.13 -15.04
CA PHE A 45 4.30 4.07 -16.00
C PHE A 45 4.82 5.50 -15.81
N GLU A 46 4.81 6.01 -14.58
CA GLU A 46 5.29 7.36 -14.27
C GLU A 46 6.77 7.51 -14.59
N MET A 47 7.59 6.48 -14.32
CA MET A 47 9.00 6.44 -14.71
C MET A 47 9.19 6.53 -16.23
N ALA A 48 8.41 5.78 -17.00
CA ALA A 48 8.47 5.83 -18.47
C ALA A 48 7.99 7.18 -19.02
N ALA A 49 6.93 7.75 -18.43
CA ALA A 49 6.34 9.02 -18.84
C ALA A 49 7.22 10.23 -18.49
N ALA A 50 8.06 10.14 -17.46
CA ALA A 50 8.83 11.26 -16.94
C ALA A 50 9.90 11.80 -17.90
N LYS A 51 10.34 11.05 -18.92
CA LYS A 51 11.35 11.49 -19.93
C LYS A 51 12.57 12.21 -19.32
N GLY A 52 13.05 11.77 -18.15
CA GLY A 52 14.19 12.39 -17.44
C GLY A 52 13.84 13.47 -16.40
N LYS A 53 12.56 13.76 -16.15
CA LYS A 53 12.10 14.62 -15.04
C LYS A 53 12.11 13.85 -13.71
N SER A 54 12.23 14.58 -12.60
CA SER A 54 12.29 13.99 -11.25
C SER A 54 10.97 13.30 -10.88
N VAL A 55 11.03 11.99 -10.62
CA VAL A 55 9.95 11.16 -10.07
C VAL A 55 10.47 10.49 -8.80
N CYS A 56 10.69 11.26 -7.74
CA CYS A 56 11.34 10.76 -6.52
C CYS A 56 10.61 9.56 -5.89
N VAL A 57 9.28 9.58 -5.86
CA VAL A 57 8.48 8.53 -5.19
C VAL A 57 8.26 7.32 -6.11
N SER A 58 7.91 7.54 -7.38
CA SER A 58 7.68 6.49 -8.37
C SER A 58 8.96 5.72 -8.70
N ARG A 59 10.11 6.41 -8.75
CA ARG A 59 11.42 5.74 -8.89
C ARG A 59 11.72 4.82 -7.71
N ALA A 60 11.51 5.32 -6.49
CA ALA A 60 11.70 4.54 -5.28
C ALA A 60 10.85 3.26 -5.29
N PHE A 61 9.58 3.39 -5.66
CA PHE A 61 8.68 2.26 -5.80
C PHE A 61 9.14 1.28 -6.87
N ALA A 62 9.39 1.75 -8.08
CA ALA A 62 9.76 0.89 -9.20
C ALA A 62 11.08 0.16 -8.95
N GLU A 63 12.10 0.84 -8.42
CA GLU A 63 13.41 0.24 -8.15
C GLU A 63 13.36 -0.71 -6.96
N GLU A 64 12.79 -0.31 -5.83
CA GLU A 64 12.80 -1.14 -4.61
C GLU A 64 11.76 -2.27 -4.65
N LEU A 65 10.56 -2.06 -5.20
CA LEU A 65 9.56 -3.14 -5.31
C LEU A 65 9.99 -4.22 -6.29
N LYS A 66 10.73 -3.90 -7.37
CA LYS A 66 11.28 -4.91 -8.29
C LYS A 66 12.27 -5.87 -7.61
N THR A 67 12.84 -5.48 -6.46
CA THR A 67 13.75 -6.34 -5.67
C THR A 67 13.05 -7.19 -4.61
N LYS A 68 11.73 -7.03 -4.43
CA LYS A 68 10.95 -7.72 -3.40
C LYS A 68 9.86 -8.58 -4.02
N THR A 69 9.55 -9.69 -3.36
CA THR A 69 8.36 -10.45 -3.70
C THR A 69 7.11 -9.74 -3.15
N VAL A 70 5.96 -9.98 -3.78
CA VAL A 70 4.66 -9.54 -3.25
C VAL A 70 4.43 -10.01 -1.82
N ALA A 71 4.89 -11.23 -1.49
CA ALA A 71 4.83 -11.78 -0.15
C ALA A 71 5.65 -10.97 0.87
N GLN A 72 6.88 -10.58 0.53
CA GLN A 72 7.73 -9.75 1.41
C GLN A 72 7.13 -8.36 1.64
N VAL A 73 6.55 -7.75 0.61
CA VAL A 73 5.86 -6.46 0.75
C VAL A 73 4.62 -6.62 1.63
N THR A 74 3.85 -7.69 1.44
CA THR A 74 2.66 -8.00 2.23
C THR A 74 3.02 -8.19 3.70
N GLU A 75 4.05 -8.99 3.99
CA GLU A 75 4.54 -9.25 5.35
C GLU A 75 4.99 -7.96 6.05
N ALA A 76 5.69 -7.07 5.33
CA ALA A 76 6.12 -5.79 5.89
C ALA A 76 4.95 -4.88 6.28
N VAL A 77 3.86 -4.88 5.49
CA VAL A 77 2.64 -4.12 5.78
C VAL A 77 1.86 -4.76 6.92
N ASP A 78 1.68 -6.09 6.89
CA ASP A 78 1.01 -6.84 7.96
C ASP A 78 1.70 -6.61 9.30
N LYS A 79 3.03 -6.72 9.33
CA LYS A 79 3.85 -6.47 10.52
C LYS A 79 3.68 -5.04 11.04
N PHE A 80 3.63 -4.04 10.15
CA PHE A 80 3.44 -2.65 10.60
C PHE A 80 2.11 -2.47 11.35
N TYR A 81 0.98 -2.95 10.80
CA TYR A 81 -0.31 -2.77 11.46
C TYR A 81 -0.47 -3.66 12.70
N GLN A 82 0.18 -4.83 12.74
CA GLN A 82 0.27 -5.66 13.95
C GLN A 82 1.03 -4.96 15.08
N GLU A 83 2.16 -4.29 14.75
CA GLU A 83 2.99 -3.56 15.72
C GLU A 83 2.40 -2.20 16.13
N ASN A 84 1.46 -1.64 15.34
CA ASN A 84 0.94 -0.28 15.51
C ASN A 84 -0.61 -0.27 15.40
N PRO A 85 -1.35 -0.88 16.35
CA PRO A 85 -2.81 -0.95 16.30
C PRO A 85 -3.51 0.43 16.39
N ASP A 86 -2.80 1.46 16.87
CA ASP A 86 -3.24 2.86 16.90
C ASP A 86 -3.11 3.57 15.55
N LYS A 87 -2.39 2.97 14.58
CA LYS A 87 -2.08 3.58 13.27
C LYS A 87 -2.85 2.96 12.11
N LEU A 88 -4.01 2.37 12.36
CA LEU A 88 -4.86 1.81 11.29
C LEU A 88 -5.30 2.84 10.25
N GLN A 89 -5.23 4.13 10.55
CA GLN A 89 -5.55 5.21 9.60
C GLN A 89 -4.39 5.57 8.66
N THR A 90 -3.16 5.12 8.93
CA THR A 90 -2.05 5.28 7.99
C THR A 90 -2.38 4.56 6.69
N SER A 91 -2.11 5.19 5.55
CA SER A 91 -2.40 4.58 4.25
C SER A 91 -1.43 3.43 3.95
N VAL A 92 -1.90 2.38 3.28
CA VAL A 92 -1.07 1.23 2.89
C VAL A 92 0.11 1.68 2.04
N ILE A 93 -0.10 2.59 1.07
CA ILE A 93 0.97 3.11 0.21
C ILE A 93 2.07 3.82 1.02
N GLU A 94 1.70 4.56 2.06
CA GLU A 94 2.65 5.20 2.97
C GLU A 94 3.44 4.18 3.78
N VAL A 95 2.78 3.13 4.28
CA VAL A 95 3.46 2.03 4.97
C VAL A 95 4.47 1.36 4.05
N ILE A 96 4.09 1.06 2.79
CA ILE A 96 5.00 0.45 1.82
C ILE A 96 6.19 1.39 1.55
N LEU A 97 5.97 2.70 1.39
CA LEU A 97 7.07 3.65 1.22
C LEU A 97 8.05 3.63 2.39
N ARG A 98 7.54 3.69 3.62
CA ARG A 98 8.36 3.78 4.83
C ARG A 98 9.04 2.46 5.19
N ARG A 99 8.43 1.31 4.88
CA ARG A 99 8.92 -0.02 5.28
C ARG A 99 9.69 -0.75 4.18
N CYS A 100 9.33 -0.51 2.93
CA CYS A 100 9.86 -1.26 1.79
C CYS A 100 10.81 -0.43 0.91
N THR A 101 10.91 0.89 1.12
CA THR A 101 11.83 1.77 0.38
C THR A 101 12.72 2.57 1.33
N LYS A 102 13.75 3.22 0.78
CA LYS A 102 14.67 4.09 1.55
C LYS A 102 14.35 5.58 1.45
N VAL A 103 13.31 5.95 0.70
CA VAL A 103 13.04 7.35 0.33
C VAL A 103 12.30 8.13 1.41
N CYS A 104 11.50 7.44 2.23
CA CYS A 104 10.94 8.03 3.45
C CYS A 104 11.75 7.56 4.66
N PRO A 105 12.34 8.46 5.47
CA PRO A 105 12.92 8.05 6.73
C PRO A 105 11.84 7.37 7.61
N PRO A 106 12.21 6.35 8.41
CA PRO A 106 11.28 5.70 9.32
C PRO A 106 10.72 6.73 10.32
N GLU A 107 9.51 6.47 10.84
CA GLU A 107 8.92 7.33 11.86
C GLU A 107 9.88 7.52 13.02
N THR A 108 10.26 8.77 13.27
CA THR A 108 10.88 9.13 14.55
C THR A 108 9.82 8.87 15.61
N LYS A 109 10.13 8.02 16.59
CA LYS A 109 9.24 7.78 17.72
C LYS A 109 8.88 9.13 18.33
N SER A 110 7.61 9.53 18.25
CA SER A 110 7.10 10.73 18.91
C SER A 110 7.41 10.63 20.41
N GLY A 111 8.44 11.35 20.88
CA GLY A 111 8.84 11.28 22.28
C GLY A 111 10.28 11.71 22.61
N VAL A 112 11.21 11.74 21.65
CA VAL A 112 12.55 12.30 21.94
C VAL A 112 12.51 13.80 21.63
N LYS A 113 12.06 14.59 22.62
CA LYS A 113 12.39 16.02 22.65
C LYS A 113 13.91 16.13 22.76
N LYS A 114 14.50 16.83 21.81
CA LYS A 114 15.90 17.26 21.86
C LYS A 114 16.03 18.41 22.85
#